data_AF-A0A2U1J7E4-F1
#
_entry.id   AF-A0A2U1J7E4-F1
#
_cell.length_a   1.000
_cell.length_b   1.000
_cell.length_c   1.000
_cell.angle_alpha   90.00
_cell.angle_beta   90.00
_cell.angle_gamma   90.00
#
_symmetry.space_group_name_H-M   'P 1'
#
loop_
_entity.id
_entity.type
_entity.pdbx_description
1 polymer ?
#
loop_
_entity_poly.entity_id
_entity_poly.type
_entity_poly.pdbx_seq_one_letter_code
_entity_poly.pdbx_strand_id
1 'polypeptide(L)'
;MKSITLLVTCSLSSVFAIEFYRVYPQKNCKGIPETFIPDHNGCENFDIFRSGKFGGTGKIKIFTEKNCRGLSYEIDLSKTKSHSCIDTDIDQFYKSISYTP
;
A
#
# COMPACT_ATOMS: atom_id res chain seq x y z
N MET A 1 -49.23 -30.54 12.26
CA MET A 1 -48.73 -29.30 11.62
C MET A 1 -48.33 -28.30 12.71
N LYS A 2 -47.03 -27.95 12.79
CA LYS A 2 -46.51 -26.58 12.97
C LYS A 2 -45.00 -26.65 13.20
N SER A 3 -44.27 -26.47 12.10
CA SER A 3 -42.83 -26.23 12.06
C SER A 3 -42.58 -24.80 12.51
N ILE A 4 -41.66 -24.60 13.45
CA ILE A 4 -41.08 -23.28 13.74
C ILE A 4 -39.57 -23.44 13.56
N THR A 5 -39.13 -23.28 12.31
CA THR A 5 -37.72 -23.25 11.95
C THR A 5 -37.19 -21.85 12.32
N LEU A 6 -36.42 -21.77 13.40
CA LEU A 6 -35.71 -20.56 13.81
C LEU A 6 -34.57 -20.29 12.81
N LEU A 7 -34.75 -19.27 11.98
CA LEU A 7 -33.72 -18.71 11.12
C LEU A 7 -32.72 -17.92 11.99
N VAL A 8 -31.60 -18.55 12.32
CA VAL A 8 -30.44 -17.86 12.89
C VAL A 8 -29.74 -17.11 11.75
N THR A 9 -30.03 -15.83 11.62
CA THR A 9 -29.31 -14.93 10.72
C THR A 9 -27.91 -14.71 11.29
N CYS A 10 -26.91 -15.41 10.75
CA CYS A 10 -25.50 -15.10 10.97
C CYS A 10 -25.18 -13.75 10.35
N SER A 11 -25.14 -12.71 11.18
CA SER A 11 -24.51 -11.43 10.86
C SER A 11 -23.01 -11.67 10.62
N LEU A 12 -22.63 -11.83 9.36
CA LEU A 12 -21.24 -11.75 8.92
C LEU A 12 -20.75 -10.33 9.16
N SER A 13 -20.16 -10.10 10.33
CA SER A 13 -19.33 -8.93 10.58
C SER A 13 -18.13 -9.02 9.64
N SER A 14 -18.20 -8.35 8.49
CA SER A 14 -17.10 -8.24 7.54
C SER A 14 -15.95 -7.50 8.22
N VAL A 15 -14.92 -8.25 8.61
CA VAL A 15 -13.65 -7.71 9.10
C VAL A 15 -12.94 -7.13 7.88
N PHE A 16 -13.04 -5.82 7.68
CA PHE A 16 -12.20 -5.12 6.71
C PHE A 16 -10.75 -5.17 7.22
N ALA A 17 -9.91 -5.98 6.59
CA ALA A 17 -8.48 -5.97 6.85
C ALA A 17 -7.91 -4.65 6.35
N ILE A 18 -7.51 -3.77 7.26
CA ILE A 18 -6.81 -2.53 6.91
C ILE A 18 -5.40 -2.91 6.50
N GLU A 19 -5.03 -2.61 5.25
CA GLU A 19 -3.67 -2.80 4.77
C GLU A 19 -2.80 -1.58 5.08
N PHE A 20 -1.67 -1.83 5.73
CA PHE A 20 -0.70 -0.79 6.10
C PHE A 20 0.53 -0.88 5.20
N TYR A 21 0.86 0.21 4.54
CA TYR A 21 2.06 0.36 3.73
C TYR A 21 3.17 1.01 4.56
N ARG A 22 4.42 0.70 4.23
CA ARG A 22 5.60 1.27 4.90
C ARG A 22 6.60 1.77 3.89
N VAL A 23 7.15 2.95 4.12
CA VAL A 23 8.29 3.48 3.36
C VAL A 23 9.49 3.67 4.28
N TYR A 24 10.68 3.55 3.71
CA TYR A 24 11.94 3.56 4.44
C TYR A 24 12.91 4.58 3.82
N PRO A 25 13.70 5.29 4.64
CA PRO A 25 14.64 6.30 4.16
C PRO A 25 15.85 5.70 3.41
N GLN A 26 16.13 4.41 3.60
CA GLN A 26 17.25 3.70 2.98
C GLN A 26 16.77 2.56 2.08
N LYS A 27 17.64 2.09 1.20
CA LYS A 27 17.43 0.89 0.39
C LYS A 27 17.32 -0.37 1.25
N ASN A 28 16.70 -1.41 0.72
CA ASN A 28 16.50 -2.72 1.36
C ASN A 28 15.68 -2.62 2.65
N CYS A 29 14.75 -1.66 2.71
CA CYS A 29 13.84 -1.44 3.83
C CYS A 29 14.55 -1.30 5.18
N LYS A 30 15.61 -0.48 5.18
CA LYS A 30 16.42 -0.16 6.37
C LYS A 30 16.07 1.22 6.92
N GLY A 31 16.31 1.39 8.22
CA GLY A 31 15.97 2.60 8.96
C GLY A 31 14.57 2.56 9.58
N ILE A 32 14.19 3.64 10.25
CA ILE A 32 12.87 3.79 10.88
C ILE A 32 11.84 4.03 9.76
N PRO A 33 10.82 3.16 9.61
CA PRO A 33 9.82 3.34 8.58
C PRO A 33 8.79 4.41 8.96
N GLU A 34 8.23 5.04 7.93
CA GLU A 34 6.95 5.74 8.01
C GLU A 34 5.84 4.79 7.54
N THR A 35 4.74 4.72 8.29
CA THR A 35 3.61 3.82 8.00
C THR A 35 2.39 4.64 7.62
N PHE A 36 1.66 4.21 6.59
CA PHE A 36 0.46 4.89 6.11
C PHE A 36 -0.56 3.87 5.59
N ILE A 37 -1.81 4.32 5.44
CA ILE A 37 -2.87 3.55 4.79
C ILE A 37 -3.04 4.16 3.39
N PRO A 38 -2.95 3.37 2.31
CA PRO A 38 -3.10 3.91 0.96
C PRO A 38 -4.56 4.34 0.72
N ASP A 39 -4.76 5.59 0.31
CA ASP A 39 -6.06 6.05 -0.18
C ASP A 39 -6.26 5.69 -1.67
N HIS A 40 -7.47 5.28 -2.03
CA HIS A 40 -7.81 4.84 -3.38
C HIS A 40 -7.75 6.03 -4.35
N ASN A 41 -6.82 6.00 -5.30
CA ASN A 41 -6.50 7.12 -6.19
C ASN A 41 -6.04 8.39 -5.43
N GLY A 42 -5.64 8.24 -4.17
CA GLY A 42 -5.03 9.30 -3.38
C GLY A 42 -3.55 9.48 -3.71
N CYS A 43 -2.98 10.57 -3.22
CA CYS A 43 -1.56 10.87 -3.36
C CYS A 43 -0.96 11.21 -2.00
N GLU A 44 -0.13 10.31 -1.48
CA GLU A 44 0.52 10.50 -0.19
C GLU A 44 1.89 11.11 -0.31
N ASN A 45 2.15 12.10 0.55
CA ASN A 45 3.37 12.88 0.56
C ASN A 45 4.28 12.46 1.72
N PHE A 46 5.56 12.34 1.41
CA PHE A 46 6.63 12.02 2.33
C PHE A 46 7.75 13.03 2.17
N ASP A 47 8.62 13.19 3.17
CA ASP A 47 9.79 14.06 3.02
C ASP A 47 10.79 13.48 2.02
N ILE A 48 11.26 12.26 2.28
CA ILE A 48 12.02 11.41 1.34
C ILE A 48 11.89 9.93 1.72
N PHE A 49 11.90 9.04 0.73
CA PHE A 49 12.09 7.60 0.93
C PHE A 49 12.86 6.97 -0.24
N ARG A 50 13.40 5.76 -0.03
CA ARG A 50 14.15 5.00 -1.05
C ARG A 50 13.58 3.62 -1.32
N SER A 51 12.83 3.06 -0.38
CA SER A 51 12.26 1.72 -0.47
C SER A 51 10.95 1.62 0.28
N GLY A 52 10.18 0.56 0.03
CA GLY A 52 8.90 0.36 0.71
C GLY A 52 8.47 -1.09 0.80
N LYS A 53 7.58 -1.37 1.76
CA LYS A 53 6.84 -2.63 1.87
C LYS A 53 5.38 -2.33 1.65
N PHE A 54 4.83 -2.91 0.60
CA PHE A 54 3.46 -2.69 0.16
C PHE A 54 2.70 -4.01 0.22
N GLY A 55 1.44 -3.96 0.65
CA GLY A 55 0.51 -5.08 0.74
C GLY A 55 -0.51 -5.06 -0.39
N GLY A 56 -1.36 -6.08 -0.46
CA GLY A 56 -2.55 -6.04 -1.31
C GLY A 56 -2.37 -6.34 -2.78
N THR A 57 -3.38 -5.90 -3.53
CA THR A 57 -3.49 -5.99 -4.98
C THR A 57 -3.49 -4.59 -5.58
N GLY A 58 -3.37 -4.49 -6.90
CA GLY A 58 -3.39 -3.21 -7.59
C GLY A 58 -1.98 -2.71 -7.94
N LYS A 59 -1.86 -1.40 -8.07
CA LYS A 59 -0.67 -0.73 -8.56
C LYS A 59 -0.33 0.45 -7.67
N ILE A 60 0.96 0.67 -7.47
CA ILE A 60 1.47 1.88 -6.86
C ILE A 60 2.39 2.60 -7.85
N LYS A 61 2.36 3.92 -7.83
CA LYS A 61 3.37 4.76 -8.46
C LYS A 61 4.09 5.54 -7.39
N ILE A 62 5.41 5.51 -7.45
CA ILE A 62 6.27 6.32 -6.59
C ILE A 62 6.87 7.46 -7.41
N PHE A 63 6.93 8.66 -6.85
CA PHE A 63 7.27 9.89 -7.56
C PHE A 63 8.45 10.60 -6.91
N THR A 64 9.30 11.23 -7.73
CA THR A 64 10.48 11.97 -7.24
C THR A 64 10.12 13.30 -6.56
N GLU A 65 8.90 13.80 -6.77
CA GLU A 65 8.39 15.04 -6.19
C GLU A 65 7.15 14.80 -5.32
N LYS A 66 6.76 15.83 -4.54
CA LYS A 66 5.51 15.83 -3.78
C LYS A 66 4.31 16.00 -4.73
N ASN A 67 3.13 15.60 -4.27
CA ASN A 67 1.84 15.69 -4.98
C ASN A 67 1.79 14.87 -6.27
N CYS A 68 2.50 13.74 -6.33
CA CYS A 68 2.49 12.78 -7.43
C CYS A 68 2.89 13.42 -8.77
N ARG A 69 3.97 14.20 -8.73
CA ARG A 69 4.57 14.93 -9.86
C ARG A 69 5.99 14.45 -10.15
N GLY A 70 6.54 14.93 -11.26
CA GLY A 70 7.91 14.59 -11.66
C GLY A 70 8.01 13.19 -12.25
N LEU A 71 9.20 12.60 -12.13
CA LEU A 71 9.45 11.24 -12.62
C LEU A 71 8.74 10.23 -11.73
N SER A 72 8.22 9.17 -12.36
CA SER A 72 7.50 8.13 -11.64
C SER A 72 7.97 6.74 -12.04
N TYR A 73 7.82 5.81 -11.10
CA TYR A 73 8.02 4.39 -11.30
C TYR A 73 6.78 3.64 -10.84
N GLU A 74 6.21 2.82 -11.72
CA GLU A 74 5.01 2.02 -11.44
C GLU A 74 5.41 0.61 -10.98
N ILE A 75 4.77 0.13 -9.92
CA ILE A 75 4.94 -1.21 -9.37
C ILE A 75 3.58 -1.88 -9.36
N ASP A 76 3.51 -3.06 -9.98
CA ASP A 76 2.33 -3.93 -10.00
C ASP A 76 2.39 -4.88 -8.81
N LEU A 77 1.56 -4.62 -7.79
CA LEU A 77 1.60 -5.34 -6.52
C LEU A 77 1.19 -6.81 -6.68
N SER A 78 0.37 -7.12 -7.69
CA SER A 78 -0.03 -8.51 -8.00
C SER A 78 1.15 -9.41 -8.39
N LYS A 79 2.26 -8.80 -8.85
CA LYS A 79 3.49 -9.50 -9.23
C LYS A 79 4.53 -9.52 -8.12
N THR A 80 4.26 -8.87 -7.01
CA THR A 80 5.18 -8.80 -5.87
C THR A 80 4.72 -9.75 -4.77
N LYS A 81 5.66 -10.32 -4.02
CA LYS A 81 5.30 -11.04 -2.81
C LYS A 81 4.77 -10.01 -1.80
N SER A 82 3.58 -10.23 -1.28
CA SER A 82 2.95 -9.32 -0.31
C SER A 82 3.91 -8.96 0.82
N HIS A 83 4.03 -7.66 1.13
CA HIS A 83 4.91 -7.10 2.15
C HIS A 83 6.41 -7.40 1.97
N SER A 84 6.82 -7.82 0.77
CA SER A 84 8.24 -7.87 0.42
C SER A 84 8.82 -6.46 0.30
N CYS A 85 10.11 -6.36 0.56
CA CYS A 85 10.80 -5.10 0.35
C CYS A 85 10.90 -4.82 -1.15
N ILE A 86 10.44 -3.65 -1.55
CA ILE A 86 10.51 -3.16 -2.91
C ILE A 86 11.46 -1.97 -2.91
N ASP A 87 12.54 -2.15 -3.66
CA ASP A 87 13.53 -1.14 -3.98
C ASP A 87 13.47 -0.86 -5.48
N THR A 88 13.88 0.33 -5.88
CA THR A 88 14.19 0.58 -7.29
C THR A 88 15.69 0.44 -7.51
N ASP A 89 16.08 -0.14 -8.65
CA ASP A 89 17.49 -0.23 -9.04
C ASP A 89 18.15 1.16 -9.15
N ILE A 90 17.34 2.18 -9.42
CA ILE A 90 17.75 3.58 -9.46
C ILE A 90 18.03 4.09 -8.04
N ASP A 91 19.25 4.60 -7.81
CA ASP A 91 19.61 5.25 -6.55
C ASP A 91 19.05 6.67 -6.46
N GLN A 92 17.73 6.77 -6.26
CA GLN A 92 17.03 8.05 -6.14
C GLN A 92 16.12 8.11 -4.92
N PHE A 93 15.77 9.33 -4.52
CA PHE A 93 14.79 9.58 -3.48
C PHE A 93 13.43 9.87 -4.10
N TYR A 94 12.40 9.34 -3.45
CA TYR A 94 10.99 9.57 -3.77
C TYR A 94 10.33 10.37 -2.66
N LYS A 95 9.25 11.09 -3.00
CA LYS A 95 8.56 12.01 -2.10
C LYS A 95 7.05 11.88 -2.11
N SER A 96 6.48 11.11 -3.04
CA SER A 96 5.06 10.78 -2.96
C SER A 96 4.73 9.43 -3.58
N ILE A 97 3.57 8.91 -3.20
CA ILE A 97 3.03 7.62 -3.66
C ILE A 97 1.56 7.81 -4.06
N SER A 98 1.17 7.28 -5.21
CA SER A 98 -0.24 7.07 -5.55
C SER A 98 -0.58 5.60 -5.59
N TYR A 99 -1.74 5.24 -5.06
CA TYR A 99 -2.27 3.87 -5.11
C TYR A 99 -3.50 3.78 -6.02
N THR A 100 -3.53 2.75 -6.85
CA THR A 100 -4.68 2.39 -7.69
C THR A 100 -5.02 0.92 -7.41
N PRO A 101 -6.19 0.62 -6.84
CA PRO A 101 -6.58 -0.75 -6.48
C PRO A 101 -6.70 -1.68 -7.70
#